data_AF-A0AA48KGZ2-F1
#
_entry.id   AF-A0AA48KGZ2-F1
#
_cell.length_a   1.000
_cell.length_b   1.000
_cell.length_c   1.000
_cell.angle_alpha   90.00
_cell.angle_beta   90.00
_cell.angle_gamma   90.00
#
_symmetry.space_group_name_H-M   'P 1'
#
loop_
_entity.id
_entity.type
_entity.pdbx_description
1 polymer ?
#
loop_
_entity_poly.entity_id
_entity_poly.type
_entity_poly.pdbx_seq_one_letter_code
_entity_poly.pdbx_strand_id
1 'polypeptide(L)'
;MDDRADDERIGYKRPPRDGQFRKGQSGNPGGRPKRKKVEQIPAADPERESDAVLRKLLSRRHVVIEGGKQVEMTMLEILRHKQIKLAAEGNPHALREIHRDVERSEARKEARERAMAEIEASSAREKAEEEMRIFRFLRGLRLEQARKWKAALAQGQVEPDEPWPHPDDIILSKDGTQYLVRGPLDAEDVPRWEELRRLRDYFVAEMVLAISTDAPALVWKLWLGLIALTDRDLPARWQVSHDLNAASGPLMMMRLPRLEAIVSGERDWFERTFEAPTMRSKQQYRSANMLFGPVLRSLGYRSLRHFERVCEDNGGEPALPRLRSG
;
A
#
# COMPACT_ATOMS: atom_id res chain seq x y z
N MET A 1 -99.70 33.60 -56.43
CA MET A 1 -99.88 33.30 -55.00
C MET A 1 -99.94 31.79 -54.92
N ASP A 2 -98.99 31.09 -54.31
CA ASP A 2 -98.28 31.43 -53.09
C ASP A 2 -96.87 30.82 -53.11
N ASP A 3 -95.88 31.67 -52.83
CA ASP A 3 -94.49 31.28 -52.57
C ASP A 3 -94.42 30.62 -51.19
N ARG A 4 -93.79 29.45 -51.06
CA ARG A 4 -92.76 29.13 -50.04
C ARG A 4 -92.56 27.61 -49.86
N ALA A 5 -91.30 27.30 -49.56
CA ALA A 5 -90.79 26.12 -48.86
C ALA A 5 -90.53 24.86 -49.69
N ASP A 6 -89.56 24.99 -50.61
CA ASP A 6 -88.68 23.89 -51.01
C ASP A 6 -87.72 23.58 -49.83
N ASP A 7 -88.24 22.86 -48.83
CA ASP A 7 -87.54 22.56 -47.57
C ASP A 7 -86.63 21.31 -47.75
N GLU A 8 -85.45 21.60 -48.28
CA GLU A 8 -84.15 20.93 -48.08
C GLU A 8 -84.17 19.51 -47.47
N ARG A 9 -84.20 18.49 -48.35
CA ARG A 9 -83.84 17.10 -47.98
C ARG A 9 -82.41 17.03 -47.45
N ILE A 10 -82.27 17.04 -46.13
CA ILE A 10 -81.04 16.73 -45.40
C ILE A 10 -80.60 15.30 -45.72
N GLY A 11 -79.33 15.11 -46.08
CA GLY A 11 -78.82 13.81 -46.52
C GLY A 11 -77.29 13.71 -46.46
N TYR A 12 -76.74 12.55 -46.83
CA TYR A 12 -75.29 12.30 -46.79
C TYR A 12 -74.54 13.36 -47.62
N LYS A 13 -73.57 14.04 -46.99
CA LYS A 13 -72.82 15.19 -47.53
C LYS A 13 -73.64 16.48 -47.80
N ARG A 14 -74.86 16.60 -47.28
CA ARG A 14 -75.71 17.81 -47.33
C ARG A 14 -76.22 18.18 -45.94
N PRO A 15 -75.36 18.79 -45.09
CA PRO A 15 -75.77 19.19 -43.75
C PRO A 15 -76.79 20.35 -43.79
N PRO A 16 -77.70 20.45 -42.81
CA PRO A 16 -78.72 21.50 -42.74
C PRO A 16 -78.08 22.90 -42.82
N ARG A 17 -78.69 23.83 -43.57
CA ARG A 17 -78.12 25.18 -43.76
C ARG A 17 -77.98 25.96 -42.46
N ASP A 18 -78.88 25.76 -41.50
CA ASP A 18 -78.84 26.43 -40.19
C ASP A 18 -77.60 26.08 -39.36
N GLY A 19 -76.94 24.94 -39.66
CA GLY A 19 -75.72 24.50 -38.98
C GLY A 19 -74.42 24.77 -39.75
N GLN A 20 -74.49 25.37 -40.95
CA GLN A 20 -73.30 25.62 -41.76
C GLN A 20 -72.61 26.92 -41.32
N PHE A 21 -71.29 26.87 -41.12
CA PHE A 21 -70.51 28.08 -40.87
C PHE A 21 -70.61 29.05 -42.05
N ARG A 22 -70.77 30.34 -41.77
CA ARG A 22 -70.79 31.38 -42.82
C ARG A 22 -69.46 31.36 -43.58
N LYS A 23 -69.52 31.36 -44.91
CA LYS A 23 -68.33 31.33 -45.78
C LYS A 23 -67.45 32.54 -45.45
N GLY A 24 -66.22 32.28 -44.99
CA GLY A 24 -65.27 33.31 -44.53
C GLY A 24 -65.20 33.49 -43.00
N GLN A 25 -66.06 32.83 -42.22
CA GLN A 25 -66.06 32.85 -40.76
C GLN A 25 -65.81 31.44 -40.21
N SER A 26 -64.66 31.23 -39.56
CA SER A 26 -64.39 30.01 -38.78
C SER A 26 -65.26 29.98 -37.53
N GLY A 27 -65.86 28.83 -37.21
CA GLY A 27 -66.60 28.61 -35.96
C GLY A 27 -65.76 28.70 -34.68
N ASN A 28 -64.43 28.82 -34.82
CA ASN A 28 -63.51 29.13 -33.73
C ASN A 28 -62.80 30.46 -34.04
N PRO A 29 -63.31 31.60 -33.53
CA PRO A 29 -62.72 32.92 -33.74
C PRO A 29 -61.28 33.05 -33.19
N GLY A 30 -60.94 32.25 -32.16
CA GLY A 30 -59.62 32.26 -31.53
C GLY A 30 -58.58 31.37 -32.21
N GLY A 31 -58.97 30.60 -33.22
CA GLY A 31 -58.12 29.60 -33.87
C GLY A 31 -57.66 28.48 -32.91
N ARG A 32 -56.87 27.54 -33.43
CA ARG A 32 -56.21 26.52 -32.60
C ARG A 32 -55.12 27.20 -31.77
N PRO A 33 -55.07 27.01 -30.43
CA PRO A 33 -54.03 27.62 -29.59
C PRO A 33 -52.63 27.27 -30.13
N LYS A 34 -51.77 28.28 -30.32
CA LYS A 34 -50.38 28.07 -30.72
C LYS A 34 -49.69 27.21 -29.67
N ARG A 35 -49.07 26.09 -30.09
CA ARG A 35 -48.24 25.25 -29.21
C ARG A 35 -47.21 26.16 -28.53
N LYS A 36 -47.17 26.15 -27.19
CA LYS A 36 -46.15 26.90 -26.43
C LYS A 36 -44.78 26.51 -26.99
N LYS A 37 -43.98 27.52 -27.37
CA LYS A 37 -42.57 27.31 -27.72
C LYS A 37 -41.94 26.63 -26.49
N VAL A 38 -41.38 25.44 -26.69
CA VAL A 38 -40.51 24.83 -25.68
C VAL A 38 -39.41 25.85 -25.42
N GLU A 39 -39.35 26.37 -24.20
CA GLU A 39 -38.24 27.21 -23.75
C GLU A 39 -36.96 26.42 -24.00
N GLN A 40 -36.08 26.97 -24.83
CA GLN A 40 -34.77 26.37 -25.08
C GLN A 40 -34.00 26.48 -23.76
N ILE A 41 -33.90 25.36 -23.05
CA ILE A 41 -33.00 25.21 -21.92
C ILE A 41 -31.59 25.57 -22.42
N PRO A 42 -30.84 26.44 -21.72
CA PRO A 42 -29.49 26.80 -22.12
C PRO A 42 -28.65 25.53 -22.31
N ALA A 43 -27.81 25.52 -23.34
CA ALA A 43 -26.98 24.39 -23.72
C ALA A 43 -25.89 24.07 -22.68
N ALA A 44 -26.29 23.55 -21.52
CA ALA A 44 -25.55 22.46 -20.92
C ALA A 44 -25.81 21.24 -21.81
N ASP A 45 -24.74 20.58 -22.24
CA ASP A 45 -24.75 19.43 -23.14
C ASP A 45 -25.88 18.45 -22.73
N PRO A 46 -27.06 18.46 -23.40
CA PRO A 46 -28.28 17.81 -22.89
C PRO A 46 -28.09 16.30 -22.73
N GLU A 47 -27.17 15.74 -23.52
CA GLU A 47 -26.73 14.35 -23.44
C GLU A 47 -26.00 14.05 -22.13
N ARG A 48 -25.16 14.97 -21.62
CA ARG A 48 -24.44 14.80 -20.33
C ARG A 48 -25.37 14.91 -19.13
N GLU A 49 -26.35 15.82 -19.17
CA GLU A 49 -27.33 15.97 -18.08
C GLU A 49 -28.33 14.80 -18.05
N SER A 50 -28.82 14.37 -19.21
CA SER A 50 -29.68 13.19 -19.34
C SER A 50 -28.97 11.92 -18.88
N ASP A 51 -27.70 11.73 -19.27
CA ASP A 51 -26.85 10.64 -18.81
C ASP A 51 -26.64 10.69 -17.29
N ALA A 52 -26.40 11.87 -16.73
CA ALA A 52 -26.20 12.03 -15.29
C ALA A 52 -27.48 11.66 -14.50
N VAL A 53 -28.66 12.09 -14.96
CA VAL A 53 -29.95 11.72 -14.37
C VAL A 53 -30.21 10.22 -14.50
N LEU A 54 -29.96 9.64 -15.68
CA LEU A 54 -30.13 8.20 -15.92
C LEU A 54 -29.20 7.38 -15.01
N ARG A 55 -27.92 7.73 -14.92
CA ARG A 55 -26.96 7.09 -14.01
C ARG A 55 -27.42 7.20 -12.56
N LYS A 56 -27.91 8.37 -12.14
CA LYS A 56 -28.44 8.58 -10.80
C LYS A 56 -29.64 7.66 -10.51
N LEU A 57 -30.56 7.50 -11.45
CA LEU A 57 -31.72 6.60 -11.32
C LEU A 57 -31.29 5.13 -11.27
N LEU A 58 -30.37 4.73 -12.15
CA LEU A 58 -29.84 3.38 -12.22
C LEU A 58 -29.07 2.97 -10.96
N SER A 59 -28.40 3.91 -10.30
CA SER A 59 -27.66 3.68 -9.05
C SER A 59 -28.54 3.73 -7.78
N ARG A 60 -29.83 4.08 -7.86
CA ARG A 60 -30.72 4.06 -6.68
C ARG A 60 -30.91 2.63 -6.20
N ARG A 61 -30.83 2.43 -4.88
CA ARG A 61 -31.09 1.15 -4.23
C ARG A 61 -32.58 0.93 -4.00
N HIS A 62 -33.03 -0.30 -4.19
CA HIS A 62 -34.40 -0.76 -4.05
C HIS A 62 -34.39 -2.11 -3.31
N VAL A 63 -35.37 -2.31 -2.44
CA VAL A 63 -35.56 -3.59 -1.76
C VAL A 63 -36.39 -4.51 -2.64
N VAL A 64 -35.83 -5.66 -3.01
CA VAL A 64 -36.48 -6.69 -3.83
C VAL A 64 -36.53 -8.01 -3.06
N ILE A 65 -37.58 -8.80 -3.26
CA ILE A 65 -37.71 -10.12 -2.65
C ILE A 65 -37.20 -11.17 -3.64
N GLU A 66 -36.11 -11.86 -3.29
CA GLU A 66 -35.50 -12.91 -4.09
C GLU A 66 -35.30 -14.17 -3.23
N GLY A 67 -35.82 -15.32 -3.68
CA GLY A 67 -35.74 -16.57 -2.91
C GLY A 67 -36.36 -16.51 -1.50
N GLY A 68 -37.36 -15.64 -1.31
CA GLY A 68 -38.03 -15.44 -0.01
C GLY A 68 -37.26 -14.53 0.98
N LYS A 69 -36.13 -13.95 0.58
CA LYS A 69 -35.35 -13.00 1.38
C LYS A 69 -35.42 -11.61 0.76
N GLN A 70 -35.45 -10.57 1.61
CA GLN A 70 -35.33 -9.18 1.15
C GLN A 70 -33.86 -8.87 0.89
N VAL A 71 -33.54 -8.50 -0.35
CA VAL A 71 -32.18 -8.13 -0.79
C VAL A 71 -32.25 -6.70 -1.36
N GLU A 72 -31.31 -5.86 -0.94
CA GLU A 72 -31.21 -4.48 -1.40
C GLU A 72 -30.25 -4.38 -2.60
N MET A 73 -30.78 -4.03 -3.77
CA MET A 73 -30.06 -3.96 -5.04
C MET A 73 -30.36 -2.65 -5.78
N THR A 74 -29.44 -2.21 -6.62
CA THR A 74 -29.60 -1.04 -7.48
C THR A 74 -30.59 -1.30 -8.62
N MET A 75 -31.20 -0.25 -9.17
CA MET A 75 -32.08 -0.38 -10.33
C MET A 75 -31.37 -0.99 -11.55
N LEU A 76 -30.07 -0.72 -11.73
CA LEU A 76 -29.26 -1.38 -12.77
C LEU A 76 -29.19 -2.90 -12.55
N GLU A 77 -28.90 -3.35 -11.34
CA GLU A 77 -28.84 -4.78 -10.99
C GLU A 77 -30.19 -5.46 -11.24
N ILE A 78 -31.29 -4.82 -10.87
CA ILE A 78 -32.67 -5.32 -11.13
C ILE A 78 -32.90 -5.53 -12.62
N LEU A 79 -32.57 -4.52 -13.44
CA LEU A 79 -32.74 -4.59 -14.89
C LEU A 79 -31.87 -5.69 -15.51
N ARG A 80 -30.64 -5.87 -15.01
CA ARG A 80 -29.75 -6.96 -15.44
C ARG A 80 -30.28 -8.33 -15.05
N HIS A 81 -30.78 -8.51 -13.82
CA HIS A 81 -31.41 -9.76 -13.39
C HIS A 81 -32.62 -10.12 -14.28
N LYS A 82 -33.48 -9.13 -14.58
CA LYS A 82 -34.62 -9.33 -15.48
C LYS A 82 -34.19 -9.71 -16.89
N GLN A 83 -33.14 -9.06 -17.41
CA GLN A 83 -32.58 -9.35 -18.72
C GLN A 83 -31.99 -10.78 -18.80
N ILE A 84 -31.24 -11.21 -17.77
CA ILE A 84 -30.69 -12.57 -17.66
C ILE A 84 -31.82 -13.60 -17.61
N LYS A 85 -32.86 -13.35 -16.81
CA LYS A 85 -34.03 -14.23 -16.73
C LYS A 85 -34.71 -14.40 -18.10
N LEU A 86 -34.95 -13.31 -18.81
CA LEU A 86 -35.55 -13.37 -20.16
C LEU A 86 -34.68 -14.14 -21.16
N ALA A 87 -33.35 -14.02 -21.07
CA ALA A 87 -32.44 -14.79 -21.90
C ALA A 87 -32.47 -16.29 -21.57
N ALA A 88 -32.52 -16.64 -20.28
CA ALA A 88 -32.64 -18.04 -19.82
C ALA A 88 -33.97 -18.68 -20.25
N GLU A 89 -35.04 -17.89 -20.33
CA GLU A 89 -36.35 -18.31 -20.85
C GLU A 89 -36.39 -18.43 -22.39
N GLY A 90 -35.27 -18.19 -23.10
CA GLY A 90 -35.13 -18.42 -24.53
C GLY A 90 -35.37 -17.20 -25.42
N ASN A 91 -35.42 -15.98 -24.88
CA ASN A 91 -35.58 -14.76 -25.69
C ASN A 91 -34.29 -14.46 -26.51
N PRO A 92 -34.31 -14.53 -27.87
CA PRO A 92 -33.11 -14.38 -28.68
C PRO A 92 -32.52 -12.96 -28.67
N HIS A 93 -33.32 -11.94 -28.38
CA HIS A 93 -32.84 -10.56 -28.27
C HIS A 93 -32.07 -10.36 -26.96
N ALA A 94 -32.63 -10.83 -25.84
CA ALA A 94 -31.97 -10.77 -24.54
C ALA A 94 -30.66 -11.58 -24.54
N LEU A 95 -30.64 -12.77 -25.13
CA LEU A 95 -29.45 -13.60 -25.25
C LEU A 95 -28.33 -12.93 -26.07
N ARG A 96 -28.67 -12.35 -27.24
CA ARG A 96 -27.71 -11.62 -28.08
C ARG A 96 -27.11 -10.41 -27.37
N GLU A 97 -27.91 -9.67 -26.62
CA GLU A 97 -27.43 -8.48 -25.93
C GLU A 97 -26.51 -8.83 -24.74
N ILE A 98 -26.81 -9.91 -24.02
CA ILE A 98 -25.91 -10.45 -22.99
C ILE A 98 -24.59 -10.91 -23.60
N HIS A 99 -24.63 -11.66 -24.71
CA HIS A 99 -23.43 -12.13 -25.39
C HIS A 99 -22.52 -10.96 -25.78
N ARG A 100 -23.09 -9.90 -26.38
CA ARG A 100 -22.35 -8.67 -26.73
C ARG A 100 -21.76 -7.98 -25.51
N ASP A 101 -22.49 -7.90 -24.42
CA ASP A 101 -22.00 -7.28 -23.18
C ASP A 101 -20.85 -8.09 -22.56
N VAL A 102 -20.92 -9.42 -22.62
CA VAL A 102 -19.83 -10.32 -22.21
C VAL A 102 -18.61 -10.11 -23.11
N GLU A 103 -18.77 -10.16 -24.44
CA GLU A 103 -17.67 -9.91 -25.39
C GLU A 103 -17.00 -8.54 -25.16
N ARG A 104 -17.79 -7.49 -24.95
CA ARG A 104 -17.28 -6.13 -24.64
C ARG A 104 -16.57 -6.09 -23.29
N SER A 105 -17.06 -6.82 -22.30
CA SER A 105 -16.44 -6.88 -20.97
C SER A 105 -15.10 -7.61 -21.03
N GLU A 106 -15.03 -8.75 -21.71
CA GLU A 106 -13.78 -9.48 -21.92
C GLU A 106 -12.78 -8.66 -22.75
N ALA A 107 -13.21 -8.03 -23.85
CA ALA A 107 -12.34 -7.16 -24.64
C ALA A 107 -11.80 -5.98 -23.83
N ARG A 108 -12.61 -5.35 -22.96
CA ARG A 108 -12.15 -4.30 -22.05
C ARG A 108 -11.17 -4.81 -21.01
N LYS A 109 -11.41 -6.01 -20.47
CA LYS A 109 -10.53 -6.67 -19.51
C LYS A 109 -9.18 -6.99 -20.15
N GLU A 110 -9.16 -7.63 -21.33
CA GLU A 110 -7.94 -7.90 -22.08
C GLU A 110 -7.18 -6.62 -22.43
N ALA A 111 -7.87 -5.57 -22.88
CA ALA A 111 -7.24 -4.29 -23.18
C ALA A 111 -6.61 -3.66 -21.92
N ARG A 112 -7.29 -3.75 -20.77
CA ARG A 112 -6.76 -3.27 -19.49
C ARG A 112 -5.56 -4.09 -19.03
N GLU A 113 -5.60 -5.42 -19.17
CA GLU A 113 -4.49 -6.31 -18.83
C GLU A 113 -3.27 -6.04 -19.71
N ARG A 114 -3.46 -5.85 -21.02
CA ARG A 114 -2.37 -5.47 -21.94
C ARG A 114 -1.78 -4.11 -21.59
N ALA A 115 -2.62 -3.11 -21.32
CA ALA A 115 -2.14 -1.79 -20.91
C ALA A 115 -1.36 -1.84 -19.59
N MET A 116 -1.83 -2.62 -18.61
CA MET A 116 -1.12 -2.81 -17.34
C MET A 116 0.23 -3.49 -17.55
N ALA A 117 0.27 -4.56 -18.36
CA ALA A 117 1.50 -5.28 -18.67
C ALA A 117 2.52 -4.40 -19.42
N GLU A 118 2.06 -3.50 -20.30
CA GLU A 118 2.92 -2.55 -20.98
C GLU A 118 3.52 -1.52 -20.01
N ILE A 119 2.72 -0.98 -19.09
CA ILE A 119 3.19 -0.08 -18.03
C ILE A 119 4.22 -0.78 -17.15
N GLU A 120 3.92 -1.99 -16.69
CA GLU A 120 4.83 -2.80 -15.87
C GLU A 120 6.14 -3.10 -16.61
N ALA A 121 6.08 -3.44 -17.90
CA ALA A 121 7.25 -3.68 -18.72
C ALA A 121 8.10 -2.41 -18.93
N SER A 122 7.47 -1.25 -19.14
CA SER A 122 8.18 0.03 -19.23
C SER A 122 8.87 0.37 -17.91
N SER A 123 8.15 0.28 -16.80
CA SER A 123 8.71 0.51 -15.46
C SER A 123 9.84 -0.46 -15.12
N ALA A 124 9.75 -1.72 -15.57
CA ALA A 124 10.80 -2.71 -15.38
C ALA A 124 12.07 -2.37 -16.21
N ARG A 125 11.90 -1.90 -17.45
CA ARG A 125 13.02 -1.45 -18.30
C ARG A 125 13.71 -0.22 -17.71
N GLU A 126 12.95 0.78 -17.28
CA GLU A 126 13.49 1.99 -16.64
C GLU A 126 14.28 1.65 -15.38
N LYS A 127 13.75 0.76 -14.53
CA LYS A 127 14.47 0.26 -13.34
C LYS A 127 15.77 -0.44 -13.72
N ALA A 128 15.75 -1.33 -14.72
CA ALA A 128 16.94 -2.05 -15.16
C ALA A 128 18.02 -1.11 -15.74
N GLU A 129 17.61 -0.07 -16.48
CA GLU A 129 18.53 0.96 -16.99
C GLU A 129 19.17 1.78 -15.87
N GLU A 130 18.40 2.13 -14.85
CA GLU A 130 18.89 2.86 -13.68
C GLU A 130 19.85 2.01 -12.83
N GLU A 131 19.50 0.74 -12.58
CA GLU A 131 20.37 -0.22 -11.90
C GLU A 131 21.69 -0.38 -12.67
N MET A 132 21.65 -0.50 -13.99
CA MET A 132 22.84 -0.57 -14.84
C MET A 132 23.66 0.72 -14.84
N ARG A 133 23.01 1.88 -14.70
CA ARG A 133 23.69 3.18 -14.55
C ARG A 133 24.46 3.22 -13.23
N ILE A 134 23.81 2.87 -12.11
CA ILE A 134 24.43 2.81 -10.79
C ILE A 134 25.57 1.81 -10.78
N PHE A 135 25.37 0.62 -11.34
CA PHE A 135 26.42 -0.40 -11.44
C PHE A 135 27.68 0.13 -12.16
N ARG A 136 27.50 0.80 -13.31
CA ARG A 136 28.62 1.41 -14.05
C ARG A 136 29.31 2.52 -13.26
N PHE A 137 28.55 3.35 -12.58
CA PHE A 137 29.07 4.39 -11.70
C PHE A 137 29.94 3.80 -10.58
N LEU A 138 29.40 2.84 -9.82
CA LEU A 138 30.11 2.19 -8.71
C LEU A 138 31.37 1.46 -9.17
N ARG A 139 31.35 0.84 -10.35
CA ARG A 139 32.55 0.23 -10.96
C ARG A 139 33.64 1.27 -11.23
N GLY A 140 33.26 2.44 -11.75
CA GLY A 140 34.18 3.56 -11.97
C GLY A 140 34.75 4.06 -10.64
N LEU A 141 33.88 4.33 -9.68
CA LEU A 141 34.25 4.81 -8.35
C LEU A 141 35.21 3.85 -7.64
N ARG A 142 34.94 2.54 -7.67
CA ARG A 142 35.84 1.52 -7.11
C ARG A 142 37.24 1.58 -7.68
N LEU A 143 37.36 1.76 -9.00
CA LEU A 143 38.66 1.84 -9.68
C LEU A 143 39.40 3.13 -9.31
N GLU A 144 38.68 4.25 -9.22
CA GLU A 144 39.24 5.54 -8.80
C GLU A 144 39.75 5.48 -7.36
N GLN A 145 38.92 5.00 -6.43
CA GLN A 145 39.30 4.84 -5.02
C GLN A 145 40.50 3.90 -4.89
N ALA A 146 40.54 2.77 -5.59
CA ALA A 146 41.69 1.87 -5.59
C ALA A 146 42.99 2.58 -6.03
N ARG A 147 42.92 3.51 -6.98
CA ARG A 147 44.07 4.33 -7.39
C ARG A 147 44.49 5.33 -6.31
N LYS A 148 43.54 6.04 -5.71
CA LYS A 148 43.81 6.99 -4.61
C LYS A 148 44.47 6.30 -3.42
N TRP A 149 43.90 5.18 -2.98
CA TRP A 149 44.45 4.36 -1.90
C TRP A 149 45.87 3.86 -2.21
N LYS A 150 46.10 3.35 -3.43
CA LYS A 150 47.44 2.92 -3.85
C LYS A 150 48.45 4.08 -3.87
N ALA A 151 48.03 5.27 -4.29
CA ALA A 151 48.88 6.46 -4.33
C ALA A 151 49.23 6.95 -2.92
N ALA A 152 48.24 7.01 -2.01
CA ALA A 152 48.45 7.37 -0.60
C ALA A 152 49.46 6.43 0.07
N LEU A 153 49.26 5.11 -0.09
CA LEU A 153 50.20 4.10 0.42
C LEU A 153 51.62 4.27 -0.15
N ALA A 154 51.75 4.59 -1.43
CA ALA A 154 53.05 4.85 -2.06
C ALA A 154 53.75 6.12 -1.52
N GLN A 155 52.98 7.06 -1.00
CA GLN A 155 53.46 8.28 -0.33
C GLN A 155 53.72 8.07 1.17
N GLY A 156 53.54 6.84 1.68
CA GLY A 156 53.72 6.51 3.09
C GLY A 156 52.54 6.92 3.98
N GLN A 157 51.42 7.34 3.41
CA GLN A 157 50.18 7.58 4.15
C GLN A 157 49.46 6.27 4.45
N VAL A 158 48.76 6.20 5.60
CA VAL A 158 47.95 5.03 5.98
C VAL A 158 46.64 5.01 5.19
N GLU A 159 46.07 6.19 4.92
CA GLU A 159 44.84 6.40 4.16
C GLU A 159 44.90 7.74 3.41
N PRO A 160 44.15 7.90 2.31
CA PRO A 160 44.03 9.19 1.61
C PRO A 160 43.16 10.18 2.41
N ASP A 161 43.27 11.47 2.09
CA ASP A 161 42.48 12.55 2.73
C ASP A 161 40.95 12.32 2.64
N GLU A 162 40.49 11.73 1.53
CA GLU A 162 39.10 11.30 1.32
C GLU A 162 39.05 9.76 1.17
N PRO A 163 38.99 9.02 2.29
CA PRO A 163 39.08 7.55 2.27
C PRO A 163 37.77 6.86 1.86
N TRP A 164 36.70 7.63 1.62
CA TRP A 164 35.35 7.13 1.41
C TRP A 164 34.94 7.15 -0.07
N PRO A 165 34.20 6.12 -0.56
CA PRO A 165 34.12 4.80 0.04
C PRO A 165 35.48 4.07 -0.13
N HIS A 166 35.76 3.09 0.72
CA HIS A 166 36.94 2.25 0.51
C HIS A 166 36.69 1.31 -0.69
N PRO A 167 37.68 1.03 -1.54
CA PRO A 167 37.48 0.21 -2.74
C PRO A 167 36.96 -1.21 -2.46
N ASP A 168 37.37 -1.83 -1.35
CA ASP A 168 36.90 -3.18 -0.96
C ASP A 168 35.46 -3.19 -0.43
N ASP A 169 34.93 -2.02 -0.06
CA ASP A 169 33.56 -1.90 0.42
C ASP A 169 32.54 -1.78 -0.72
N ILE A 170 33.01 -1.62 -1.98
CA ILE A 170 32.17 -1.65 -3.18
C ILE A 170 32.17 -3.06 -3.78
N ILE A 171 31.14 -3.83 -3.46
CA ILE A 171 30.97 -5.22 -3.89
C ILE A 171 30.09 -5.24 -5.14
N LEU A 172 30.62 -5.78 -6.23
CA LEU A 172 29.95 -5.87 -7.53
C LEU A 172 29.89 -7.33 -7.97
N SER A 173 28.73 -7.77 -8.45
CA SER A 173 28.59 -9.11 -9.02
C SER A 173 29.28 -9.21 -10.38
N LYS A 174 29.76 -10.41 -10.73
CA LYS A 174 30.48 -10.64 -11.99
C LYS A 174 29.61 -10.50 -13.24
N ASP A 175 28.33 -10.83 -13.10
CA ASP A 175 27.30 -10.74 -14.13
C ASP A 175 26.73 -9.33 -14.29
N GLY A 176 27.11 -8.38 -13.42
CA GLY A 176 26.71 -6.98 -13.53
C GLY A 176 25.29 -6.67 -13.09
N THR A 177 24.67 -7.59 -12.37
CA THR A 177 23.24 -7.52 -11.99
C THR A 177 23.04 -7.05 -10.55
N GLN A 178 24.07 -7.14 -9.69
CA GLN A 178 23.95 -6.84 -8.28
C GLN A 178 25.16 -6.04 -7.79
N TYR A 179 24.89 -5.15 -6.83
CA TYR A 179 25.91 -4.39 -6.14
C TYR A 179 25.53 -4.21 -4.66
N LEU A 180 26.54 -4.00 -3.83
CA LEU A 180 26.42 -3.62 -2.43
C LEU A 180 27.56 -2.65 -2.11
N VAL A 181 27.24 -1.52 -1.48
CA VAL A 181 28.23 -0.62 -0.90
C VAL A 181 28.12 -0.71 0.61
N ARG A 182 29.23 -1.02 1.27
CA ARG A 182 29.33 -1.01 2.73
C ARG A 182 29.91 0.33 3.18
N GLY A 183 29.42 0.85 4.30
CA GLY A 183 29.98 2.09 4.83
C GLY A 183 29.62 3.37 4.07
N PRO A 184 30.23 4.49 4.48
CA PRO A 184 29.92 5.82 3.96
C PRO A 184 30.38 5.97 2.50
N LEU A 185 29.56 6.65 1.69
CA LEU A 185 29.94 7.05 0.34
C LEU A 185 30.83 8.29 0.35
N ASP A 186 30.64 9.18 1.31
CA ASP A 186 31.38 10.43 1.46
C ASP A 186 31.53 10.83 2.94
N ALA A 187 32.11 12.01 3.19
CA ALA A 187 32.31 12.51 4.54
C ALA A 187 31.01 12.86 5.28
N GLU A 188 29.93 13.19 4.55
CA GLU A 188 28.63 13.55 5.15
C GLU A 188 27.92 12.31 5.70
N ASP A 189 28.15 11.14 5.09
CA ASP A 189 27.61 9.86 5.55
C ASP A 189 28.29 9.32 6.82
N VAL A 190 29.52 9.75 7.15
CA VAL A 190 30.34 9.17 8.23
C VAL A 190 29.60 9.10 9.58
N PRO A 191 28.94 10.16 10.08
CA PRO A 191 28.27 10.12 11.37
C PRO A 191 27.22 9.01 11.47
N ARG A 192 26.45 8.77 10.40
CA ARG A 192 25.44 7.70 10.34
C ARG A 192 26.08 6.31 10.50
N TRP A 193 27.23 6.10 9.88
CA TRP A 193 27.94 4.82 9.98
C TRP A 193 28.65 4.65 11.31
N GLU A 194 29.10 5.73 11.94
CA GLU A 194 29.59 5.71 13.32
C GLU A 194 28.48 5.35 14.31
N GLU A 195 27.25 5.83 14.11
CA GLU A 195 26.09 5.41 14.91
C GLU A 195 25.81 3.91 14.74
N LEU A 196 25.85 3.37 13.52
CA LEU A 196 25.68 1.94 13.28
C LEU A 196 26.80 1.11 13.92
N ARG A 197 28.04 1.61 13.87
CA ARG A 197 29.19 0.98 14.53
C ARG A 197 29.02 0.99 16.04
N ARG A 198 28.60 2.13 16.62
CA ARG A 198 28.30 2.27 18.05
C ARG A 198 27.19 1.31 18.48
N LEU A 199 26.14 1.17 17.67
CA LEU A 199 25.07 0.21 17.91
C LEU A 199 25.60 -1.23 17.94
N ARG A 200 26.47 -1.58 16.99
CA ARG A 200 27.13 -2.90 16.96
C ARG A 200 28.01 -3.11 18.18
N ASP A 201 28.80 -2.12 18.59
CA ASP A 201 29.65 -2.17 19.79
C ASP A 201 28.81 -2.33 21.07
N TYR A 202 27.67 -1.64 21.16
CA TYR A 202 26.70 -1.82 22.23
C TYR A 202 26.17 -3.26 22.30
N PHE A 203 25.80 -3.87 21.16
CA PHE A 203 25.36 -5.27 21.13
C PHE A 203 26.46 -6.25 21.55
N VAL A 204 27.72 -5.98 21.21
CA VAL A 204 28.87 -6.76 21.71
C VAL A 204 28.95 -6.64 23.24
N ALA A 205 28.81 -5.43 23.80
CA ALA A 205 28.84 -5.21 25.25
C ALA A 205 27.68 -5.90 25.99
N GLU A 206 26.46 -5.84 25.47
CA GLU A 206 25.29 -6.56 26.00
C GLU A 206 25.48 -8.08 25.94
N MET A 207 26.04 -8.59 24.84
CA MET A 207 26.36 -10.02 24.71
C MET A 207 27.34 -10.47 25.79
N VAL A 208 28.44 -9.71 25.98
CA VAL A 208 29.45 -10.00 27.01
C VAL A 208 28.82 -9.91 28.39
N LEU A 209 28.05 -8.87 28.70
CA LEU A 209 27.39 -8.72 30.00
C LEU A 209 26.45 -9.90 30.29
N ALA A 210 25.68 -10.32 29.28
CA ALA A 210 24.80 -11.48 29.40
C ALA A 210 25.60 -12.76 29.71
N ILE A 211 26.76 -12.96 29.07
CA ILE A 211 27.63 -14.12 29.37
C ILE A 211 28.25 -13.99 30.78
N SER A 212 28.74 -12.81 31.16
CA SER A 212 29.37 -12.56 32.46
C SER A 212 28.40 -12.66 33.65
N THR A 213 27.09 -12.55 33.40
CA THR A 213 26.02 -12.66 34.40
C THR A 213 25.28 -14.00 34.35
N ASP A 214 25.82 -14.98 33.61
CA ASP A 214 25.26 -16.32 33.43
C ASP A 214 23.81 -16.32 32.88
N ALA A 215 23.51 -15.37 31.99
CA ALA A 215 22.22 -15.30 31.33
C ALA A 215 22.00 -16.53 30.43
N PRO A 216 20.73 -16.95 30.22
CA PRO A 216 20.42 -18.10 29.38
C PRO A 216 21.02 -17.98 27.98
N ALA A 217 21.45 -19.11 27.41
CA ALA A 217 22.15 -19.12 26.12
C ALA A 217 21.36 -18.47 24.97
N LEU A 218 20.04 -18.49 25.04
CA LEU A 218 19.18 -17.80 24.09
C LEU A 218 19.41 -16.28 24.09
N VAL A 219 19.63 -15.68 25.25
CA VAL A 219 19.77 -14.22 25.41
C VAL A 219 21.04 -13.72 24.71
N TRP A 220 22.20 -14.28 25.02
CA TRP A 220 23.44 -13.83 24.38
C TRP A 220 23.50 -14.22 22.89
N LYS A 221 22.83 -15.30 22.47
CA LYS A 221 22.68 -15.65 21.04
C LYS A 221 21.80 -14.66 20.27
N LEU A 222 20.80 -14.06 20.90
CA LEU A 222 20.03 -12.98 20.28
C LEU A 222 20.92 -11.77 19.99
N TRP A 223 21.77 -11.38 20.96
CA TRP A 223 22.77 -10.33 20.75
C TRP A 223 23.76 -10.68 19.63
N LEU A 224 24.25 -11.92 19.59
CA LEU A 224 25.10 -12.39 18.50
C LEU A 224 24.43 -12.25 17.12
N GLY A 225 23.13 -12.53 17.02
CA GLY A 225 22.36 -12.31 15.80
C GLY A 225 22.27 -10.84 15.41
N LEU A 226 22.04 -9.94 16.37
CA LEU A 226 21.99 -8.50 16.13
C LEU A 226 23.36 -7.94 15.71
N ILE A 227 24.45 -8.42 16.32
CA ILE A 227 25.82 -8.12 15.91
C ILE A 227 26.02 -8.52 14.45
N ALA A 228 25.67 -9.76 14.06
CA ALA A 228 25.85 -10.22 12.69
C ALA A 228 25.06 -9.40 11.65
N LEU A 229 23.87 -8.90 12.04
CA LEU A 229 23.05 -8.04 11.18
C LEU A 229 23.67 -6.66 10.99
N THR A 230 24.09 -5.99 12.07
CA THR A 230 24.67 -4.64 11.97
C THR A 230 26.08 -4.65 11.41
N ASP A 231 26.88 -5.67 11.74
CA ASP A 231 28.26 -5.81 11.27
C ASP A 231 28.36 -6.01 9.76
N ARG A 232 27.38 -6.71 9.15
CA ARG A 232 27.37 -7.01 7.71
C ARG A 232 27.45 -5.75 6.84
N ASP A 233 26.79 -4.68 7.27
CA ASP A 233 26.66 -3.44 6.49
C ASP A 233 27.84 -2.49 6.72
N LEU A 234 28.54 -2.61 7.86
CA LEU A 234 29.71 -1.79 8.18
C LEU A 234 30.84 -1.99 7.16
N PRO A 235 31.70 -0.96 6.96
CA PRO A 235 32.95 -1.10 6.22
C PRO A 235 33.73 -2.35 6.67
N ALA A 236 34.34 -3.11 5.75
CA ALA A 236 35.06 -4.34 6.05
C ALA A 236 36.11 -4.15 7.17
N ARG A 237 36.79 -3.00 7.19
CA ARG A 237 37.77 -2.62 8.22
C ARG A 237 37.17 -2.35 9.61
N TRP A 238 35.86 -2.12 9.70
CA TRP A 238 35.12 -1.92 10.94
C TRP A 238 34.36 -3.17 11.39
N GLN A 239 34.31 -4.21 10.56
CA GLN A 239 33.63 -5.45 10.89
C GLN A 239 34.37 -6.18 12.01
N VAL A 240 33.67 -6.80 12.93
CA VAL A 240 34.24 -7.68 13.97
C VAL A 240 33.85 -9.13 13.79
N SER A 241 32.99 -9.46 12.82
CA SER A 241 32.62 -10.84 12.51
C SER A 241 33.81 -11.74 12.17
N HIS A 242 34.90 -11.18 11.63
CA HIS A 242 36.11 -11.94 11.32
C HIS A 242 36.94 -12.29 12.57
N ASP A 243 36.84 -11.51 13.64
CA ASP A 243 37.49 -11.75 14.92
C ASP A 243 36.69 -11.14 16.07
N LEU A 244 35.60 -11.83 16.42
CA LEU A 244 34.74 -11.38 17.52
C LEU A 244 35.48 -11.41 18.85
N ASN A 245 36.49 -12.27 18.99
CA ASN A 245 37.30 -12.38 20.20
C ASN A 245 38.12 -11.11 20.45
N ALA A 246 38.64 -10.47 19.41
CA ALA A 246 39.32 -9.18 19.56
C ALA A 246 38.40 -8.09 20.12
N ALA A 247 37.12 -8.10 19.74
CA ALA A 247 36.13 -7.13 20.21
C ALA A 247 35.58 -7.47 21.61
N SER A 248 35.27 -8.75 21.87
CA SER A 248 34.65 -9.19 23.12
C SER A 248 35.66 -9.48 24.23
N GLY A 249 36.89 -9.88 23.89
CA GLY A 249 37.93 -10.30 24.84
C GLY A 249 38.27 -9.24 25.89
N PRO A 250 38.54 -7.97 25.52
CA PRO A 250 38.78 -6.91 26.48
C PRO A 250 37.60 -6.67 27.44
N LEU A 251 36.36 -6.83 26.95
CA LEU A 251 35.15 -6.68 27.76
C LEU A 251 34.95 -7.87 28.71
N MET A 252 35.25 -9.10 28.26
CA MET A 252 35.21 -10.32 29.09
C MET A 252 36.18 -10.26 30.27
N MET A 253 37.34 -9.60 30.09
CA MET A 253 38.34 -9.43 31.15
C MET A 253 38.03 -8.22 32.07
N MET A 254 36.99 -7.45 31.76
CA MET A 254 36.61 -6.27 32.52
C MET A 254 35.91 -6.66 33.82
N ARG A 255 36.11 -5.87 34.89
CA ARG A 255 35.34 -6.05 36.13
C ARG A 255 33.87 -5.77 35.87
N LEU A 256 33.00 -6.66 36.37
CA LEU A 256 31.55 -6.60 36.13
C LEU A 256 30.91 -5.21 36.38
N PRO A 257 31.17 -4.50 37.50
CA PRO A 257 30.55 -3.18 37.71
C PRO A 257 30.93 -2.13 36.66
N ARG A 258 32.13 -2.25 36.08
CA ARG A 258 32.57 -1.35 35.01
C ARG A 258 31.88 -1.69 33.69
N LEU A 259 31.72 -2.98 33.39
CA LEU A 259 30.99 -3.45 32.21
C LEU A 259 29.50 -3.03 32.28
N GLU A 260 28.87 -3.19 33.44
CA GLU A 260 27.49 -2.74 33.69
C GLU A 260 27.34 -1.22 33.48
N ALA A 261 28.30 -0.42 33.93
CA ALA A 261 28.29 1.03 33.74
C ALA A 261 28.40 1.42 32.26
N ILE A 262 29.24 0.73 31.48
CA ILE A 262 29.35 0.95 30.03
C ILE A 262 28.03 0.60 29.35
N VAL A 263 27.49 -0.60 29.61
CA VAL A 263 26.25 -1.06 28.98
C VAL A 263 25.07 -0.15 29.35
N SER A 264 24.98 0.29 30.60
CA SER A 264 23.91 1.21 31.04
C SER A 264 24.00 2.56 30.35
N GLY A 265 25.20 3.14 30.20
CA GLY A 265 25.38 4.41 29.49
C GLY A 265 25.03 4.32 28.00
N GLU A 266 25.32 3.19 27.36
CA GLU A 266 24.96 2.95 25.96
C GLU A 266 23.46 2.62 25.79
N ARG A 267 22.85 1.95 26.77
CA ARG A 267 21.40 1.67 26.78
C ARG A 267 20.58 2.95 26.80
N ASP A 268 20.97 3.93 27.61
CA ASP A 268 20.33 5.25 27.65
C ASP A 268 20.38 5.97 26.29
N TRP A 269 21.47 5.81 25.55
CA TRP A 269 21.60 6.34 24.19
C TRP A 269 20.69 5.56 23.24
N PHE A 270 20.73 4.22 23.27
CA PHE A 270 19.90 3.36 22.42
C PHE A 270 18.40 3.67 22.59
N GLU A 271 17.91 3.79 23.83
CA GLU A 271 16.50 4.08 24.12
C GLU A 271 16.06 5.47 23.62
N ARG A 272 16.98 6.45 23.59
CA ARG A 272 16.70 7.78 23.05
C ARG A 272 16.72 7.81 21.52
N THR A 273 17.64 7.07 20.90
CA THR A 273 17.82 7.05 19.45
C THR A 273 16.75 6.19 18.76
N PHE A 274 16.36 5.08 19.38
CA PHE A 274 15.38 4.15 18.85
C PHE A 274 14.13 4.19 19.71
N GLU A 275 13.19 5.06 19.36
CA GLU A 275 11.87 5.08 19.99
C GLU A 275 11.22 3.69 19.90
N ALA A 276 11.06 3.03 21.04
CA ALA A 276 10.21 1.86 21.11
C ALA A 276 8.80 2.30 20.71
N PRO A 277 8.12 1.62 19.76
CA PRO A 277 6.75 1.98 19.41
C PRO A 277 5.90 1.95 20.68
N THR A 278 5.38 3.13 21.04
CA THR A 278 4.58 3.35 22.27
C THR A 278 3.31 2.50 22.30
N MET A 279 2.84 2.05 21.13
CA MET A 279 1.79 1.04 21.00
C MET A 279 2.21 -0.08 20.05
N ARG A 280 2.10 -1.32 20.54
CA ARG A 280 2.23 -2.52 19.70
C ARG A 280 0.98 -2.66 18.82
N SER A 281 1.17 -2.69 17.50
CA SER A 281 0.14 -3.06 16.54
C SER A 281 -0.38 -4.48 16.78
N LYS A 282 -1.57 -4.80 16.27
CA LYS A 282 -2.16 -6.16 16.35
C LYS A 282 -1.22 -7.23 15.77
N GLN A 283 -0.43 -6.89 14.75
CA GLN A 283 0.56 -7.78 14.16
C GLN A 283 1.77 -7.98 15.08
N GLN A 284 2.27 -6.92 15.71
CA GLN A 284 3.35 -7.02 16.70
C GLN A 284 2.93 -7.87 17.91
N TYR A 285 1.69 -7.74 18.41
CA TYR A 285 1.18 -8.66 19.45
C TYR A 285 1.11 -10.11 18.98
N ARG A 286 0.73 -10.38 17.73
CA ARG A 286 0.73 -11.75 17.19
C ARG A 286 2.14 -12.32 17.14
N SER A 287 3.08 -11.58 16.56
CA SER A 287 4.48 -12.00 16.44
C SER A 287 5.12 -12.20 17.82
N ALA A 288 4.91 -11.28 18.75
CA ALA A 288 5.48 -11.39 20.08
C ALA A 288 4.85 -12.53 20.90
N ASN A 289 3.54 -12.79 20.79
CA ASN A 289 2.94 -13.98 21.41
C ASN A 289 3.38 -15.29 20.75
N MET A 290 3.70 -15.27 19.46
CA MET A 290 4.26 -16.43 18.76
C MET A 290 5.68 -16.73 19.26
N LEU A 291 6.53 -15.71 19.39
CA LEU A 291 7.93 -15.84 19.81
C LEU A 291 8.08 -16.10 21.31
N PHE A 292 7.38 -15.33 22.15
CA PHE A 292 7.55 -15.34 23.61
C PHE A 292 6.42 -16.08 24.34
N GLY A 293 5.43 -16.61 23.63
CA GLY A 293 4.31 -17.34 24.23
C GLY A 293 4.70 -18.46 25.20
N PRO A 294 5.71 -19.31 24.88
CA PRO A 294 6.19 -20.33 25.81
C PRO A 294 6.74 -19.74 27.12
N VAL A 295 7.56 -18.67 27.02
CA VAL A 295 8.16 -17.98 28.17
C VAL A 295 7.10 -17.28 29.02
N LEU A 296 6.17 -16.59 28.38
CA LEU A 296 5.06 -15.92 29.06
C LEU A 296 4.22 -16.93 29.85
N ARG A 297 3.91 -18.09 29.26
CA ARG A 297 3.17 -19.16 29.94
C ARG A 297 3.94 -19.76 31.11
N SER A 298 5.25 -19.97 30.98
CA SER A 298 6.08 -20.46 32.10
C SER A 298 6.12 -19.47 33.27
N LEU A 299 5.93 -18.17 33.00
CA LEU A 299 5.84 -17.12 34.01
C LEU A 299 4.39 -16.89 34.51
N GLY A 300 3.42 -17.71 34.10
CA GLY A 300 2.02 -17.60 34.51
C GLY A 300 1.15 -16.66 33.67
N TYR A 301 1.70 -16.06 32.62
CA TYR A 301 0.98 -15.14 31.73
C TYR A 301 0.38 -15.86 30.53
N ARG A 302 -0.80 -15.39 30.10
CA ARG A 302 -1.56 -16.01 29.00
C ARG A 302 -1.14 -15.47 27.63
N SER A 303 -0.68 -14.24 27.61
CA SER A 303 -0.25 -13.49 26.44
C SER A 303 0.52 -12.25 26.89
N LEU A 304 1.17 -11.59 25.94
CA LEU A 304 1.87 -10.33 26.17
C LEU A 304 0.93 -9.23 26.67
N ARG A 305 -0.31 -9.20 26.19
CA ARG A 305 -1.34 -8.26 26.66
C ARG A 305 -1.80 -8.56 28.08
N HIS A 306 -1.82 -9.83 28.47
CA HIS A 306 -2.10 -10.20 29.86
C HIS A 306 -0.95 -9.77 30.76
N PHE A 307 0.29 -9.95 30.32
CA PHE A 307 1.48 -9.48 31.03
C PHE A 307 1.48 -7.95 31.22
N GLU A 308 1.31 -7.17 30.14
CA GLU A 308 1.28 -5.71 30.21
C GLU A 308 0.21 -5.18 31.16
N ARG A 309 -1.01 -5.73 31.09
CA ARG A 309 -2.09 -5.34 32.02
C ARG A 309 -1.72 -5.62 33.48
N VAL A 310 -1.10 -6.76 33.75
CA VAL A 310 -0.64 -7.08 35.11
C VAL A 310 0.48 -6.13 35.56
N CYS A 311 1.36 -5.69 34.66
CA CYS A 311 2.35 -4.66 34.99
C CYS A 311 1.69 -3.30 35.26
N GLU A 312 0.72 -2.88 34.43
CA GLU A 312 -0.05 -1.65 34.62
C GLU A 312 -0.76 -1.65 35.98
N ASP A 313 -1.39 -2.76 36.36
CA ASP A 313 -2.07 -2.94 37.64
C ASP A 313 -1.08 -2.93 38.84
N ASN A 314 0.20 -3.21 38.61
CA ASN A 314 1.27 -3.22 39.63
C ASN A 314 2.22 -2.02 39.52
N GLY A 315 1.76 -0.88 39.01
CA GLY A 315 2.56 0.35 38.98
C GLY A 315 3.73 0.33 37.99
N GLY A 316 3.67 -0.53 36.97
CA GLY A 316 4.69 -0.68 35.94
C GLY A 316 5.69 -1.81 36.18
N GLU A 317 5.67 -2.45 37.36
CA GLU A 317 6.59 -3.54 37.66
C GLU A 317 6.04 -4.92 37.26
N PRO A 318 6.87 -5.79 36.64
CA PRO A 318 6.45 -7.13 36.29
C PRO A 318 6.32 -8.00 37.56
N ALA A 319 5.13 -8.54 37.79
CA ALA A 319 4.85 -9.48 38.88
C ALA A 319 5.46 -10.87 38.61
N LEU A 320 6.78 -10.96 38.51
CA LEU A 320 7.50 -12.20 38.24
C LEU A 320 7.36 -13.14 39.45
N PRO A 321 6.89 -14.39 39.26
CA PRO A 321 6.94 -15.37 40.34
C PRO A 321 8.40 -15.56 40.75
N ARG A 322 8.70 -15.47 42.05
CA ARG A 322 10.04 -15.76 42.59
C ARG A 322 10.46 -17.12 42.02
N LEU A 323 11.46 -17.13 41.14
CA LEU A 323 12.02 -18.37 40.60
C LEU A 323 12.37 -19.23 41.80
N ARG A 324 11.74 -20.41 41.92
CA ARG A 324 12.12 -21.38 42.93
C ARG A 324 13.59 -21.69 42.68
N SER A 325 14.46 -21.28 43.60
CA SER A 325 15.85 -21.73 43.65
C SER A 325 15.83 -23.26 43.69
N GLY A 326 16.13 -23.87 42.55
CA GLY A 326 16.25 -25.30 42.33
C GLY A 326 17.63 -25.58 41.78
#